data_AF-A0A937KH62-F1
#
_entry.id   AF-A0A937KH62-F1
#
_cell.length_a   1.000
_cell.length_b   1.000
_cell.length_c   1.000
_cell.angle_alpha   90.00
_cell.angle_beta   90.00
_cell.angle_gamma   90.00
#
_symmetry.space_group_name_H-M   'P 1'
#
loop_
_entity.id
_entity.type
_entity.pdbx_description
1 polymer ?
#
loop_
_entity_poly.entity_id
_entity_poly.type
_entity_poly.pdbx_seq_one_letter_code
_entity_poly.pdbx_strand_id
1 'polypeptide(L)'
;MKTAPWRIFLTLLVLLGGMQAWAQNQTLDGKKHGPWKVRYEGSTVLRYEGTFDRGIPVGTFTHYHPNGTKRAVMVFRGHTQVCYVQEYAENNVRIAEGKYSAPGVKDSTWRVYDLNGKLLNIETYAGGALDGVYQTFYPNGKVVETGTMRADAKTGTWIRFTETGDKLRSAEYQDDLPHGLWVEYDETGRIALRGEYQLGLREGKWLEFSEGKASKGTWYHEGRITKEVEY
;
A
#
# COMPACT_ATOMS: atom_id res chain seq x y z
N MET A 1 -78.06 20.58 32.87
CA MET A 1 -77.40 21.90 33.02
C MET A 1 -76.16 21.74 33.88
N LYS A 2 -75.07 22.40 33.44
CA LYS A 2 -73.71 22.55 34.02
C LYS A 2 -72.62 21.79 33.24
N THR A 3 -72.01 22.58 32.36
CA THR A 3 -70.77 22.36 31.62
C THR A 3 -69.55 22.64 32.51
N ALA A 4 -68.47 21.86 32.36
CA ALA A 4 -67.09 22.30 32.59
C ALA A 4 -66.11 21.27 31.97
N PRO A 5 -64.91 21.70 31.52
CA PRO A 5 -64.28 21.16 30.32
C PRO A 5 -63.05 20.28 30.56
N TRP A 6 -62.75 19.47 29.54
CA TRP A 6 -61.54 18.68 29.37
C TRP A 6 -60.30 19.59 29.30
N ARG A 7 -59.25 19.28 30.07
CA ARG A 7 -57.91 19.81 29.83
C ARG A 7 -56.91 18.66 29.80
N ILE A 8 -56.38 18.42 28.61
CA ILE A 8 -55.26 17.55 28.30
C ILE A 8 -54.01 18.20 28.89
N PHE A 9 -53.34 17.54 29.83
CA PHE A 9 -51.98 17.90 30.22
C PHE A 9 -51.01 17.10 29.34
N LEU A 10 -50.45 17.79 28.35
CA LEU A 10 -49.38 17.29 27.49
C LEU A 10 -48.07 17.86 28.06
N THR A 11 -47.43 17.13 28.99
CA THR A 11 -46.07 17.49 29.45
C THR A 11 -45.07 17.09 28.39
N LEU A 12 -44.73 18.05 27.54
CA LEU A 12 -43.66 17.96 26.55
C LEU A 12 -42.34 18.27 27.27
N LEU A 13 -41.64 17.23 27.72
CA LEU A 13 -40.30 17.35 28.32
C LEU A 13 -39.29 17.55 27.18
N VAL A 14 -39.02 18.80 26.82
CA VAL A 14 -37.93 19.16 25.90
C VAL A 14 -36.61 18.95 26.64
N LEU A 15 -35.96 17.81 26.40
CA LEU A 15 -34.53 17.64 26.69
C LEU A 15 -33.75 18.55 25.72
N LEU A 16 -33.52 19.79 26.13
CA LEU A 16 -32.46 20.64 25.58
C LEU A 16 -31.12 20.02 25.98
N GLY A 17 -30.73 18.97 25.26
CA GLY A 17 -29.34 18.55 25.21
C GLY A 17 -28.55 19.69 24.59
N GLY A 18 -28.00 20.56 25.43
CA GLY A 18 -27.12 21.63 25.00
C GLY A 18 -26.00 21.00 24.18
N MET A 19 -26.00 21.24 22.87
CA MET A 19 -24.80 21.07 22.07
C MET A 19 -23.78 22.03 22.65
N GLN A 20 -22.94 21.56 23.56
CA GLN A 20 -21.74 22.30 23.94
C GLN A 20 -20.92 22.40 22.65
N ALA A 21 -20.92 23.59 22.06
CA ALA A 21 -19.97 23.94 21.03
C ALA A 21 -18.59 23.89 21.67
N TRP A 22 -17.88 22.78 21.48
CA TRP A 22 -16.50 22.65 21.92
C TRP A 22 -15.68 23.75 21.23
N ALA A 23 -14.95 24.55 22.00
CA ALA A 23 -14.06 25.54 21.40
C ALA A 23 -13.00 24.81 20.57
N GLN A 24 -12.67 25.37 19.40
CA GLN A 24 -11.66 24.79 18.51
C GLN A 24 -10.26 25.19 18.98
N ASN A 25 -9.27 24.37 18.62
CA ASN A 25 -7.83 24.66 18.83
C ASN A 25 -7.46 24.87 20.30
N GLN A 26 -8.06 24.08 21.19
CA GLN A 26 -7.80 24.15 22.62
C GLN A 26 -6.47 23.50 23.00
N THR A 27 -5.86 24.02 24.05
CA THR A 27 -4.71 23.38 24.71
C THR A 27 -5.06 23.04 26.16
N LEU A 28 -4.51 21.93 26.65
CA LEU A 28 -4.55 21.49 28.04
C LEU A 28 -3.12 21.14 28.44
N ASP A 29 -2.61 21.80 29.49
CA ASP A 29 -1.21 21.67 29.95
C ASP A 29 -0.17 21.91 28.83
N GLY A 30 -0.44 22.89 27.96
CA GLY A 30 0.41 23.21 26.80
C GLY A 30 0.35 22.21 25.64
N LYS A 31 -0.50 21.16 25.74
CA LYS A 31 -0.69 20.15 24.69
C LYS A 31 -2.03 20.34 23.99
N LYS A 32 -2.12 19.98 22.71
CA LYS A 32 -3.38 20.03 21.93
C LYS A 32 -4.45 19.16 22.59
N HIS A 33 -5.66 19.68 22.78
CA HIS A 33 -6.79 18.94 23.33
C HIS A 33 -8.09 19.37 22.63
N GLY A 34 -9.07 18.47 22.57
CA GLY A 34 -10.36 18.73 21.90
C GLY A 34 -10.26 18.80 20.37
N PRO A 35 -11.28 19.38 19.71
CA PRO A 35 -11.31 19.49 18.25
C PRO A 35 -10.35 20.56 17.75
N TRP A 36 -9.64 20.27 16.67
CA TRP A 36 -8.69 21.15 16.01
C TRP A 36 -9.04 21.31 14.54
N LYS A 37 -8.99 22.56 14.08
CA LYS A 37 -9.10 22.93 12.67
C LYS A 37 -7.99 23.92 12.34
N VAL A 38 -7.11 23.50 11.43
CA VAL A 38 -5.97 24.31 10.99
C VAL A 38 -6.12 24.62 9.53
N ARG A 39 -5.89 25.88 9.14
CA ARG A 39 -5.96 26.36 7.75
C ARG A 39 -4.57 26.47 7.13
N TYR A 40 -4.52 26.56 5.80
CA TYR A 40 -3.33 27.01 5.10
C TYR A 40 -3.09 28.50 5.39
N GLU A 41 -1.83 28.91 5.41
CA GLU A 41 -1.46 30.31 5.63
C GLU A 41 -2.05 31.20 4.53
N GLY A 42 -2.66 32.32 4.94
CA GLY A 42 -3.32 33.25 4.01
C GLY A 42 -4.57 32.70 3.31
N SER A 43 -5.09 31.53 3.69
CA SER A 43 -6.22 30.88 3.01
C SER A 43 -7.35 30.51 3.97
N THR A 44 -8.57 30.46 3.44
CA THR A 44 -9.73 29.90 4.16
C THR A 44 -9.76 28.38 4.08
N VAL A 45 -8.94 27.73 3.25
CA VAL A 45 -8.91 26.28 3.08
C VAL A 45 -8.30 25.60 4.29
N LEU A 46 -8.95 24.53 4.79
CA LEU A 46 -8.40 23.71 5.86
C LEU A 46 -7.17 22.97 5.35
N ARG A 47 -6.15 22.85 6.20
CA ARG A 47 -5.00 21.96 6.02
C ARG A 47 -5.26 20.61 6.67
N TYR A 48 -5.88 20.62 7.86
CA TYR A 48 -6.42 19.43 8.50
C TYR A 48 -7.48 19.77 9.54
N GLU A 49 -8.33 18.79 9.85
CA GLU A 49 -9.17 18.77 11.04
C GLU A 49 -9.12 17.41 11.74
N GLY A 50 -9.33 17.39 13.06
CA GLY A 50 -9.32 16.17 13.87
C GLY A 50 -9.42 16.49 15.36
N THR A 51 -9.31 15.47 16.22
CA THR A 51 -9.41 15.62 17.67
C THR A 51 -8.12 15.19 18.34
N PHE A 52 -7.66 15.97 19.31
CA PHE A 52 -6.55 15.59 20.16
C PHE A 52 -7.03 15.32 21.59
N ASP A 53 -6.41 14.34 22.25
CA ASP A 53 -6.49 14.18 23.70
C ASP A 53 -5.09 14.32 24.30
N ARG A 54 -4.82 15.46 24.95
CA ARG A 54 -3.55 15.79 25.62
C ARG A 54 -2.32 15.57 24.71
N GLY A 55 -2.44 16.01 23.46
CA GLY A 55 -1.41 15.95 22.43
C GLY A 55 -1.45 14.68 21.58
N ILE A 56 -2.27 13.68 21.93
CA ILE A 56 -2.40 12.43 21.19
C ILE A 56 -3.54 12.57 20.17
N PRO A 57 -3.32 12.32 18.87
CA PRO A 57 -4.40 12.30 17.89
C PRO A 57 -5.34 11.13 18.17
N VAL A 58 -6.65 11.38 18.22
CA VAL A 58 -7.68 10.38 18.48
C VAL A 58 -8.82 10.48 17.46
N GLY A 59 -9.42 9.34 17.13
CA GLY A 59 -10.50 9.28 16.14
C GLY A 59 -10.01 9.59 14.72
N THR A 60 -10.81 10.34 13.97
CA THR A 60 -10.53 10.60 12.56
C THR A 60 -9.87 11.95 12.36
N PHE A 61 -8.77 11.96 11.62
CA PHE A 61 -8.17 13.15 11.04
C PHE A 61 -8.45 13.19 9.54
N THR A 62 -8.89 14.36 9.07
CA THR A 62 -8.99 14.63 7.63
C THR A 62 -7.99 15.71 7.28
N HIS A 63 -7.08 15.39 6.37
CA HIS A 63 -6.15 16.31 5.76
C HIS A 63 -6.66 16.70 4.38
N TYR A 64 -6.41 17.94 3.98
CA TYR A 64 -6.87 18.47 2.69
C TYR A 64 -5.68 18.95 1.85
N HIS A 65 -5.91 19.01 0.55
CA HIS A 65 -5.06 19.69 -0.42
C HIS A 65 -5.35 21.21 -0.41
N PRO A 66 -4.47 22.05 -0.98
CA PRO A 66 -4.71 23.50 -1.08
C PRO A 66 -5.96 23.88 -1.87
N ASN A 67 -6.43 23.02 -2.78
CA ASN A 67 -7.68 23.19 -3.53
C ASN A 67 -8.94 22.82 -2.70
N GLY A 68 -8.78 22.36 -1.46
CA GLY A 68 -9.86 21.98 -0.55
C GLY A 68 -10.36 20.55 -0.67
N THR A 69 -9.84 19.74 -1.61
CA THR A 69 -10.17 18.32 -1.69
C THR A 69 -9.44 17.51 -0.62
N LYS A 70 -9.93 16.31 -0.32
CA LYS A 70 -9.28 15.46 0.70
C LYS A 70 -7.90 15.03 0.17
N ARG A 71 -6.89 15.10 1.03
CA ARG A 71 -5.57 14.53 0.81
C ARG A 71 -5.41 13.21 1.54
N ALA A 72 -5.87 13.14 2.78
CA ALA A 72 -5.80 11.90 3.55
C ALA A 72 -6.92 11.84 4.59
N VAL A 73 -7.41 10.65 4.85
CA VAL A 73 -8.29 10.33 5.99
C VAL A 73 -7.56 9.30 6.85
N MET A 74 -7.30 9.66 8.10
CA MET A 74 -6.56 8.84 9.05
C MET A 74 -7.45 8.48 10.23
N VAL A 75 -7.58 7.20 10.55
CA VAL A 75 -8.38 6.69 11.67
C VAL A 75 -7.43 6.13 12.73
N PHE A 76 -7.25 6.86 13.83
CA PHE A 76 -6.38 6.50 14.94
C PHE A 76 -7.04 5.48 15.87
N ARG A 77 -6.25 4.49 16.31
CA ARG A 77 -6.72 3.42 17.20
C ARG A 77 -6.54 3.85 18.66
N GLY A 78 -7.63 4.29 19.29
CA GLY A 78 -7.61 4.72 20.70
C GLY A 78 -6.58 5.83 20.94
N HIS A 79 -5.85 5.73 22.05
CA HIS A 79 -4.77 6.67 22.41
C HIS A 79 -3.38 6.17 21.96
N THR A 80 -3.31 5.55 20.79
CA THR A 80 -2.05 5.09 20.18
C THR A 80 -1.71 5.92 18.95
N GLN A 81 -0.47 5.79 18.46
CA GLN A 81 -0.05 6.39 17.19
C GLN A 81 -0.41 5.50 15.97
N VAL A 82 -1.01 4.34 16.20
CA VAL A 82 -1.42 3.43 15.13
C VAL A 82 -2.63 4.02 14.43
N CYS A 83 -2.57 4.13 13.11
CA CYS A 83 -3.70 4.58 12.31
C CYS A 83 -3.83 3.84 10.99
N TYR A 84 -5.07 3.75 10.51
CA TYR A 84 -5.38 3.33 9.15
C TYR A 84 -5.58 4.58 8.30
N VAL A 85 -4.99 4.59 7.11
CA VAL A 85 -4.98 5.77 6.24
C VAL A 85 -5.56 5.43 4.88
N GLN A 86 -6.29 6.39 4.31
CA GLN A 86 -6.63 6.47 2.91
C GLN A 86 -6.08 7.79 2.37
N GLU A 87 -5.29 7.74 1.31
CA GLU A 87 -4.70 8.90 0.65
C GLU A 87 -5.34 9.13 -0.71
N TYR A 88 -5.51 10.40 -1.06
CA TYR A 88 -6.27 10.83 -2.24
C TYR A 88 -5.46 11.85 -3.03
N ALA A 89 -5.51 11.75 -4.36
CA ALA A 89 -5.05 12.78 -5.27
C ALA A 89 -5.97 14.00 -5.24
N GLU A 90 -5.51 15.12 -5.82
CA GLU A 90 -6.26 16.37 -5.86
C GLU A 90 -7.63 16.25 -6.54
N ASN A 91 -7.79 15.29 -7.46
CA ASN A 91 -9.04 14.96 -8.14
C ASN A 91 -9.97 14.03 -7.34
N ASN A 92 -9.73 13.84 -6.04
CA ASN A 92 -10.44 12.94 -5.13
C ASN A 92 -10.30 11.43 -5.43
N VAL A 93 -9.42 11.03 -6.35
CA VAL A 93 -9.14 9.61 -6.59
C VAL A 93 -8.27 9.07 -5.46
N ARG A 94 -8.65 7.93 -4.88
CA ARG A 94 -7.84 7.25 -3.86
C ARG A 94 -6.58 6.67 -4.52
N ILE A 95 -5.41 7.04 -4.01
CA ILE A 95 -4.09 6.66 -4.55
C ILE A 95 -3.30 5.74 -3.63
N ALA A 96 -3.64 5.68 -2.34
CA ALA A 96 -3.07 4.70 -1.44
C ALA A 96 -4.00 4.39 -0.28
N GLU A 97 -3.88 3.20 0.29
CA GLU A 97 -4.41 2.88 1.61
C GLU A 97 -3.54 1.87 2.34
N GLY A 98 -3.50 1.97 3.66
CA GLY A 98 -2.68 1.10 4.48
C GLY A 98 -2.72 1.47 5.95
N LYS A 99 -1.72 1.00 6.69
CA LYS A 99 -1.59 1.20 8.13
C LYS A 99 -0.23 1.81 8.45
N TYR A 100 -0.24 2.77 9.35
CA TYR A 100 0.94 3.28 10.03
C TYR A 100 0.97 2.74 11.46
N SER A 101 2.08 2.15 11.90
CA SER A 101 2.27 1.69 13.28
C SER A 101 2.75 2.81 14.22
N ALA A 102 3.46 3.77 13.66
CA ALA A 102 3.90 5.02 14.29
C ALA A 102 3.94 6.13 13.21
N PRO A 103 4.17 7.42 13.54
CA PRO A 103 4.19 8.49 12.54
C PRO A 103 5.18 8.20 11.41
N GLY A 104 4.66 8.02 10.19
CA GLY A 104 5.44 7.72 8.99
C GLY A 104 5.94 6.28 8.86
N VAL A 105 5.72 5.40 9.84
CA VAL A 105 6.20 4.01 9.81
C VAL A 105 5.12 3.10 9.22
N LYS A 106 5.24 2.78 7.92
CA LYS A 106 4.32 1.87 7.23
C LYS A 106 4.37 0.47 7.85
N ASP A 107 3.22 -0.18 7.92
CA ASP A 107 3.08 -1.53 8.47
C ASP A 107 1.93 -2.29 7.79
N SER A 108 2.05 -3.62 7.75
CA SER A 108 1.11 -4.54 7.10
C SER A 108 0.92 -4.24 5.60
N THR A 109 -0.22 -4.65 5.03
CA THR A 109 -0.47 -4.50 3.60
C THR A 109 -0.90 -3.08 3.25
N TRP A 110 -0.19 -2.53 2.27
CA TRP A 110 -0.50 -1.30 1.56
C TRP A 110 -1.00 -1.62 0.16
N ARG A 111 -2.01 -0.87 -0.30
CA ARG A 111 -2.48 -0.89 -1.69
C ARG A 111 -2.22 0.48 -2.29
N VAL A 112 -1.59 0.50 -3.45
CA VAL A 112 -1.25 1.71 -4.18
C VAL A 112 -1.99 1.71 -5.50
N TYR A 113 -2.56 2.85 -5.88
CA TYR A 113 -3.38 3.02 -7.07
C TYR A 113 -2.86 4.14 -7.95
N ASP A 114 -3.17 4.09 -9.25
CA ASP A 114 -2.90 5.17 -10.19
C ASP A 114 -3.91 6.34 -10.02
N LEU A 115 -3.73 7.40 -10.80
CA LEU A 115 -4.61 8.58 -10.78
C LEU A 115 -6.03 8.33 -11.32
N ASN A 116 -6.30 7.13 -11.84
CA ASN A 116 -7.61 6.66 -12.29
C ASN A 116 -8.22 5.64 -11.30
N GLY A 117 -7.54 5.34 -10.18
CA GLY A 117 -8.00 4.42 -9.14
C GLY A 117 -7.74 2.95 -9.45
N LYS A 118 -6.91 2.64 -10.46
CA LYS A 118 -6.48 1.26 -10.72
C LYS A 118 -5.38 0.86 -9.76
N LEU A 119 -5.48 -0.36 -9.22
CA LEU A 119 -4.44 -0.95 -8.39
C LEU A 119 -3.13 -1.12 -9.19
N LEU A 120 -2.06 -0.50 -8.69
CA LEU A 120 -0.70 -0.62 -9.22
C LEU A 120 0.10 -1.65 -8.44
N ASN A 121 0.07 -1.56 -7.11
CA ASN A 121 0.91 -2.36 -6.23
C ASN A 121 0.14 -2.87 -5.01
N ILE A 122 0.50 -4.08 -4.55
CA ILE A 122 0.26 -4.55 -3.20
C ILE A 122 1.63 -4.74 -2.55
N GLU A 123 1.82 -4.10 -1.39
CA GLU A 123 3.11 -4.03 -0.69
C GLU A 123 2.90 -4.44 0.76
N THR A 124 3.72 -5.35 1.28
CA THR A 124 3.69 -5.70 2.71
C THR A 124 4.86 -5.03 3.42
N TYR A 125 4.56 -4.30 4.49
CA TYR A 125 5.56 -3.63 5.32
C TYR A 125 5.62 -4.23 6.72
N ALA A 126 6.80 -4.24 7.31
CA ALA A 126 7.02 -4.45 8.73
C ALA A 126 8.10 -3.47 9.21
N GLY A 127 7.81 -2.70 10.27
CA GLY A 127 8.78 -1.74 10.81
C GLY A 127 9.20 -0.64 9.82
N GLY A 128 8.36 -0.32 8.82
CA GLY A 128 8.65 0.69 7.80
C GLY A 128 9.38 0.19 6.56
N ALA A 129 9.91 -1.04 6.57
CA ALA A 129 10.56 -1.67 5.42
C ALA A 129 9.61 -2.66 4.72
N LEU A 130 9.77 -2.88 3.43
CA LEU A 130 9.09 -3.94 2.70
C LEU A 130 9.57 -5.30 3.23
N ASP A 131 8.63 -6.06 3.78
CA ASP A 131 8.86 -7.38 4.36
C ASP A 131 7.59 -8.22 4.19
N GLY A 132 7.67 -9.22 3.32
CA GLY A 132 6.54 -10.07 2.92
C GLY A 132 6.18 -9.91 1.44
N VAL A 133 4.90 -10.10 1.14
CA VAL A 133 4.41 -10.18 -0.24
C VAL A 133 4.50 -8.82 -0.93
N TYR A 134 5.01 -8.84 -2.17
CA TYR A 134 5.00 -7.71 -3.09
C TYR A 134 4.42 -8.15 -4.44
N GLN A 135 3.50 -7.35 -4.98
CA GLN A 135 2.85 -7.59 -6.26
C GLN A 135 2.67 -6.29 -7.04
N THR A 136 2.85 -6.34 -8.35
CA THR A 136 2.50 -5.26 -9.29
C THR A 136 1.47 -5.74 -10.29
N PHE A 137 0.71 -4.80 -10.87
CA PHE A 137 -0.46 -5.11 -11.69
C PHE A 137 -0.47 -4.36 -13.02
N TYR A 138 -0.99 -5.03 -14.05
CA TYR A 138 -1.22 -4.48 -15.38
C TYR A 138 -2.47 -3.58 -15.39
N PRO A 139 -2.65 -2.80 -16.47
CA PRO A 139 -3.86 -2.05 -16.71
C PRO A 139 -5.18 -2.86 -16.78
N ASN A 140 -5.13 -4.18 -16.85
CA ASN A 140 -6.31 -5.03 -16.81
C ASN A 140 -6.53 -5.69 -15.43
N GLY A 141 -5.70 -5.37 -14.43
CA GLY A 141 -5.77 -5.94 -13.09
C GLY A 141 -5.09 -7.31 -12.91
N LYS A 142 -4.48 -7.87 -13.96
CA LYS A 142 -3.65 -9.08 -13.84
C LYS A 142 -2.27 -8.75 -13.29
N VAL A 143 -1.63 -9.71 -12.64
CA VAL A 143 -0.31 -9.54 -12.01
C VAL A 143 0.77 -9.40 -13.08
N VAL A 144 1.64 -8.40 -12.93
CA VAL A 144 2.87 -8.23 -13.73
C VAL A 144 3.98 -9.06 -13.12
N GLU A 145 4.28 -8.84 -11.84
CA GLU A 145 5.19 -9.69 -11.09
C GLU A 145 4.78 -9.82 -9.62
N THR A 146 5.20 -10.91 -9.01
CA THR A 146 4.97 -11.20 -7.59
C THR A 146 6.17 -11.90 -7.00
N GLY A 147 6.43 -11.63 -5.72
CA GLY A 147 7.46 -12.31 -4.97
C GLY A 147 7.47 -11.88 -3.50
N THR A 148 8.57 -12.22 -2.82
CA THR A 148 8.77 -11.86 -1.42
C THR A 148 9.87 -10.81 -1.31
N MET A 149 9.60 -9.78 -0.52
CA MET A 149 10.58 -8.79 -0.07
C MET A 149 11.02 -9.12 1.36
N ARG A 150 12.25 -8.78 1.70
CA ARG A 150 12.77 -8.79 3.06
C ARG A 150 13.71 -7.60 3.22
N ALA A 151 13.44 -6.75 4.19
CA ALA A 151 14.23 -5.54 4.45
C ALA A 151 14.50 -4.72 3.16
N ASP A 152 13.44 -4.44 2.40
CA ASP A 152 13.48 -3.68 1.15
C ASP A 152 14.19 -4.34 -0.05
N ALA A 153 14.62 -5.60 0.07
CA ALA A 153 15.25 -6.36 -1.01
C ALA A 153 14.44 -7.59 -1.44
N LYS A 154 14.49 -7.95 -2.72
CA LYS A 154 13.90 -9.19 -3.25
C LYS A 154 14.58 -10.40 -2.64
N THR A 155 13.76 -11.38 -2.21
CA THR A 155 14.23 -12.67 -1.72
C THR A 155 13.31 -13.81 -2.18
N GLY A 156 13.87 -15.01 -2.35
CA GLY A 156 13.16 -16.19 -2.79
C GLY A 156 12.70 -16.11 -4.24
N THR A 157 11.65 -16.85 -4.59
CA THR A 157 11.15 -16.93 -5.97
C THR A 157 10.31 -15.72 -6.35
N TRP A 158 10.68 -15.09 -7.45
CA TRP A 158 9.94 -14.04 -8.14
C TRP A 158 9.43 -14.53 -9.47
N ILE A 159 8.14 -14.30 -9.73
CA ILE A 159 7.48 -14.72 -10.96
C ILE A 159 6.98 -13.49 -11.70
N ARG A 160 7.28 -13.41 -12.98
CA ARG A 160 6.75 -12.40 -13.90
C ARG A 160 5.79 -13.06 -14.88
N PHE A 161 4.70 -12.38 -15.18
CA PHE A 161 3.65 -12.84 -16.09
C PHE A 161 3.49 -11.89 -17.28
N THR A 162 2.85 -12.38 -18.32
CA THR A 162 2.36 -11.59 -19.45
C THR A 162 1.06 -10.88 -19.07
N GLU A 163 0.60 -9.94 -19.91
CA GLU A 163 -0.71 -9.30 -19.75
C GLU A 163 -1.88 -10.28 -19.91
N THR A 164 -1.68 -11.43 -20.55
CA THR A 164 -2.67 -12.53 -20.62
C THR A 164 -2.67 -13.39 -19.35
N GLY A 165 -1.64 -13.31 -18.51
CA GLY A 165 -1.50 -14.06 -17.26
C GLY A 165 -0.61 -15.31 -17.36
N ASP A 166 0.03 -15.51 -18.51
CA ASP A 166 0.96 -16.62 -18.73
C ASP A 166 2.31 -16.32 -18.07
N LYS A 167 3.00 -17.35 -17.57
CA LYS A 167 4.32 -17.15 -16.95
C LYS A 167 5.31 -16.73 -18.02
N LEU A 168 6.02 -15.64 -17.78
CA LEU A 168 7.12 -15.15 -18.61
C LEU A 168 8.46 -15.57 -18.01
N ARG A 169 8.59 -15.49 -16.68
CA ARG A 169 9.83 -15.82 -15.97
C ARG A 169 9.57 -16.28 -14.54
N SER A 170 10.39 -17.20 -14.06
CA SER A 170 10.57 -17.53 -12.64
C SER A 170 12.05 -17.40 -12.29
N ALA A 171 12.39 -16.64 -11.25
CA ALA A 171 13.78 -16.40 -10.87
C ALA A 171 13.92 -16.36 -9.35
N GLU A 172 14.95 -17.02 -8.82
CA GLU A 172 15.31 -16.94 -7.41
C GLU A 172 16.23 -15.74 -7.15
N TYR A 173 15.97 -15.04 -6.04
CA TYR A 173 16.69 -13.86 -5.61
C TYR A 173 17.19 -13.99 -4.17
N GLN A 174 18.36 -13.40 -3.92
CA GLN A 174 18.89 -13.13 -2.59
C GLN A 174 19.42 -11.70 -2.58
N ASP A 175 18.88 -10.86 -1.71
CA ASP A 175 19.29 -9.46 -1.52
C ASP A 175 19.34 -8.69 -2.86
N ASP A 176 18.23 -8.74 -3.61
CA ASP A 176 18.06 -8.17 -4.96
C ASP A 176 18.90 -8.78 -6.10
N LEU A 177 19.85 -9.66 -5.78
CA LEU A 177 20.66 -10.34 -6.76
C LEU A 177 20.02 -11.66 -7.16
N PRO A 178 19.94 -11.99 -8.47
CA PRO A 178 19.62 -13.35 -8.90
C PRO A 178 20.54 -14.37 -8.21
N HIS A 179 19.95 -15.35 -7.53
CA HIS A 179 20.69 -16.37 -6.80
C HIS A 179 19.85 -17.65 -6.75
N GLY A 180 20.31 -18.69 -7.43
CA GLY A 180 19.58 -19.93 -7.66
C GLY A 180 18.97 -20.01 -9.06
N LEU A 181 17.85 -20.72 -9.18
CA LEU A 181 17.27 -21.09 -10.47
C LEU A 181 16.66 -19.90 -11.21
N TRP A 182 16.97 -19.80 -12.51
CA TRP A 182 16.34 -18.88 -13.45
C TRP A 182 15.69 -19.66 -14.60
N VAL A 183 14.43 -19.36 -14.90
CA VAL A 183 13.66 -19.97 -15.97
C VAL A 183 12.88 -18.89 -16.72
N GLU A 184 12.99 -18.87 -18.04
CA GLU A 184 12.14 -18.08 -18.93
C GLU A 184 11.30 -19.02 -19.80
N TYR A 185 10.10 -18.56 -20.13
CA TYR A 185 9.12 -19.31 -20.90
C TYR A 185 8.82 -18.62 -22.23
N ASP A 186 8.56 -19.40 -23.27
CA ASP A 186 8.09 -18.89 -24.55
C ASP A 186 6.58 -18.58 -24.53
N GLU A 187 6.07 -18.06 -25.65
CA GLU A 187 4.64 -17.71 -25.82
C GLU A 187 3.68 -18.90 -25.69
N THR A 188 4.20 -20.14 -25.80
CA THR A 188 3.42 -21.37 -25.62
C THR A 188 3.52 -21.92 -24.19
N GLY A 189 4.26 -21.24 -23.31
CA GLY A 189 4.50 -21.64 -21.93
C GLY A 189 5.56 -22.74 -21.76
N ARG A 190 6.32 -23.08 -22.82
CA ARG A 190 7.45 -24.02 -22.72
C ARG A 190 8.68 -23.28 -22.22
N ILE A 191 9.62 -24.01 -21.61
CA ILE A 191 10.90 -23.42 -21.20
C ILE A 191 11.64 -22.99 -22.47
N ALA A 192 12.01 -21.70 -22.53
CA ALA A 192 12.86 -21.12 -23.56
C ALA A 192 14.33 -21.02 -23.10
N LEU A 193 14.52 -20.74 -21.80
CA LEU A 193 15.83 -20.59 -21.20
C LEU A 193 15.79 -21.09 -19.76
N ARG A 194 16.84 -21.82 -19.32
CA ARG A 194 17.06 -22.06 -17.90
C ARG A 194 18.53 -22.12 -17.54
N GLY A 195 18.85 -21.77 -16.31
CA GLY A 195 20.18 -21.87 -15.73
C GLY A 195 20.17 -21.43 -14.29
N GLU A 196 21.35 -21.27 -13.72
CA GLU A 196 21.52 -20.84 -12.33
C GLU A 196 22.34 -19.55 -12.26
N TYR A 197 22.02 -18.71 -11.28
CA TYR A 197 22.83 -17.57 -10.88
C TYR A 197 23.45 -17.82 -9.50
N GLN A 198 24.66 -17.31 -9.30
CA GLN A 198 25.29 -17.18 -8.00
C GLN A 198 25.58 -15.68 -7.78
N LEU A 199 24.83 -15.04 -6.88
CA LEU A 199 25.02 -13.61 -6.51
C LEU A 199 25.07 -12.68 -7.74
N GLY A 200 24.12 -12.85 -8.66
CA GLY A 200 23.96 -12.04 -9.86
C GLY A 200 24.80 -12.48 -11.06
N LEU A 201 25.69 -13.47 -10.90
CA LEU A 201 26.52 -14.00 -11.98
C LEU A 201 25.99 -15.34 -12.47
N ARG A 202 25.91 -15.54 -13.79
CA ARG A 202 25.55 -16.85 -14.35
C ARG A 202 26.57 -17.89 -13.88
N GLU A 203 26.09 -19.03 -13.42
CA GLU A 203 26.91 -20.15 -12.96
C GLU A 203 26.38 -21.46 -13.56
N GLY A 204 27.29 -22.41 -13.80
CA GLY A 204 26.94 -23.74 -14.26
C GLY A 204 26.37 -23.75 -15.68
N LYS A 205 25.52 -24.75 -15.96
CA LYS A 205 25.01 -25.01 -17.30
C LYS A 205 23.73 -24.23 -17.58
N TRP A 206 23.80 -23.32 -18.53
CA TRP A 206 22.66 -22.64 -19.13
C TRP A 206 22.19 -23.39 -20.38
N LEU A 207 20.88 -23.50 -20.53
CA LEU A 207 20.23 -24.22 -21.62
C LEU A 207 19.22 -23.31 -22.30
N GLU A 208 19.37 -23.15 -23.60
CA GLU A 208 18.36 -22.56 -24.49
C GLU A 208 17.58 -23.67 -25.18
N PHE A 209 16.31 -23.41 -25.42
CA PHE A 209 15.39 -24.37 -26.02
C PHE A 209 14.71 -23.77 -27.25
N SER A 210 14.54 -24.60 -28.27
CA SER A 210 13.73 -24.32 -29.45
C SER A 210 12.73 -25.45 -29.64
N GLU A 211 11.46 -25.09 -29.84
CA GLU A 211 10.34 -26.04 -29.99
C GLU A 211 10.24 -27.09 -28.86
N GLY A 212 10.70 -26.74 -27.65
CA GLY A 212 10.70 -27.62 -26.47
C GLY A 212 11.88 -28.59 -26.38
N LYS A 213 12.88 -28.50 -27.27
CA LYS A 213 14.13 -29.26 -27.19
C LYS A 213 15.30 -28.32 -26.91
N ALA A 214 16.27 -28.78 -26.14
CA ALA A 214 17.49 -28.02 -25.92
C ALA A 214 18.21 -27.81 -27.27
N SER A 215 18.42 -26.57 -27.67
CA SER A 215 19.14 -26.20 -28.89
C SER A 215 20.59 -25.84 -28.60
N LYS A 216 20.84 -25.20 -27.45
CA LYS A 216 22.17 -24.75 -27.05
C LYS A 216 22.43 -24.94 -25.56
N GLY A 217 23.66 -25.30 -25.21
CA GLY A 217 24.18 -25.31 -23.86
C GLY A 217 25.40 -24.41 -23.72
N THR A 218 25.39 -23.50 -22.75
CA THR A 218 26.53 -22.63 -22.41
C THR A 218 26.88 -22.82 -20.94
N TRP A 219 28.14 -23.09 -20.64
CA TRP A 219 28.62 -23.25 -19.27
C TRP A 219 29.27 -21.96 -18.81
N TYR A 220 28.90 -21.50 -17.63
CA TYR A 220 29.44 -20.31 -17.00
C TYR A 220 30.17 -20.65 -15.71
N HIS A 221 31.20 -19.87 -15.42
CA HIS A 221 31.83 -19.78 -14.12
C HIS A 221 32.11 -18.32 -13.80
N GLU A 222 31.58 -17.82 -12.69
CA GLU A 222 31.65 -16.41 -12.28
C GLU A 222 31.19 -15.45 -13.41
N GLY A 223 30.11 -15.82 -14.11
CA GLY A 223 29.55 -15.05 -15.22
C GLY A 223 30.34 -15.10 -16.52
N ARG A 224 31.46 -15.82 -16.59
CA ARG A 224 32.25 -16.00 -17.81
C ARG A 224 31.93 -17.32 -18.49
N ILE A 225 31.82 -17.30 -19.81
CA ILE A 225 31.65 -18.51 -20.62
C ILE A 225 32.91 -19.37 -20.54
N THR A 226 32.75 -20.65 -20.22
CA THR A 226 33.82 -21.65 -20.19
C THR A 226 33.70 -22.67 -21.31
N LYS A 227 32.47 -22.90 -21.81
CA LYS A 227 32.17 -23.86 -22.87
C LYS A 227 30.83 -23.54 -23.53
N GLU A 228 30.73 -23.80 -24.83
CA GLU A 228 29.47 -23.78 -25.58
C GLU A 228 29.32 -25.06 -26.39
N VAL A 229 28.08 -25.55 -26.51
CA VAL A 229 27.69 -26.72 -27.29
C VAL A 229 26.32 -26.46 -27.93
N GLU A 230 26.25 -26.57 -29.24
CA GLU A 230 24.99 -26.70 -29.98
C GLU A 230 24.58 -28.18 -30.03
N TYR A 231 23.28 -28.46 -29.93
CA TYR A 231 22.73 -29.84 -29.95
C TYR A 231 22.14 -30.23 -31.30
#